data_AF-A0A8D0QJ38-F1
#
_entry.id   AF-A0A8D0QJ38-F1
#
_cell.length_a   1.000
_cell.length_b   1.000
_cell.length_c   1.000
_cell.angle_alpha   90.00
_cell.angle_beta   90.00
_cell.angle_gamma   90.00
#
_symmetry.space_group_name_H-M   'P 1'
#
loop_
_entity.id
_entity.type
_entity.pdbx_description
1 polymer ?
#
loop_
_entity_poly.entity_id
_entity_poly.type
_entity_poly.pdbx_seq_one_letter_code
_entity_poly.pdbx_strand_id
1 'polypeptide(L)'
;MGTLLGHLVPGLAIYFVGLYYAVTVSQALLRGQKLLFLPLPPRNKQGQRWWPRVRVEGIVKMAAGVTLILGEFFPPGTNRFALMDWEDPRRPFQNHSSWQHATIFGFFLFSALVDLTSQVWLAQQSMKLERAATALALLVTLLEMIAHLEHKNALEIRVHALLLLPVFLLALVFIIEVWVPGQPPLWVLKAWLTLWSGSWMLQMTSILYAPLSGQPWRADSPSDLAFVTTFFCWHLGLGAVVLAAIYGLCSLCHHRRSSWMGFPAAKYQPCPIGDRSGELEELRAEVVLQDGDV
;
A
#
# COMPACT_ATOMS: atom_id res chain seq x y z
N MET A 1 -0.15 6.91 27.04
CA MET A 1 -0.17 5.81 26.07
C MET A 1 -1.39 5.96 25.18
N GLY A 2 -1.32 5.57 23.92
CA GLY A 2 -2.52 5.42 23.08
C GLY A 2 -3.40 4.26 23.52
N THR A 3 -4.38 3.93 22.68
CA THR A 3 -5.24 2.76 22.92
C THR A 3 -4.62 1.51 22.28
N LEU A 4 -4.90 0.32 22.83
CA LEU A 4 -4.56 -0.97 22.21
C LEU A 4 -5.08 -1.02 20.76
N LEU A 5 -6.33 -0.58 20.56
CA LEU A 5 -6.96 -0.52 19.24
C LEU A 5 -6.20 0.41 18.29
N GLY A 6 -5.76 1.58 18.79
CA GLY A 6 -4.97 2.56 18.05
C GLY A 6 -3.58 2.10 17.65
N HIS A 7 -3.07 0.98 18.19
CA HIS A 7 -1.81 0.37 17.78
C HIS A 7 -2.02 -0.91 16.94
N LEU A 8 -2.96 -1.76 17.36
CA LEU A 8 -3.24 -3.04 16.71
C LEU A 8 -3.81 -2.84 15.30
N VAL A 9 -4.82 -1.98 15.16
CA VAL A 9 -5.53 -1.80 13.88
C VAL A 9 -4.59 -1.20 12.82
N PRO A 10 -3.79 -0.14 13.10
CA PRO A 10 -2.80 0.34 12.14
C PRO A 10 -1.74 -0.71 11.83
N GLY A 11 -1.28 -1.47 12.82
CA GLY A 11 -0.28 -2.53 12.59
C GLY A 11 -0.78 -3.61 11.64
N LEU A 12 -2.01 -4.10 11.83
CA LEU A 12 -2.65 -5.06 10.93
C LEU A 12 -2.83 -4.46 9.53
N ALA A 13 -3.37 -3.25 9.43
CA ALA A 13 -3.61 -2.59 8.15
C ALA A 13 -2.32 -2.44 7.34
N ILE A 14 -1.25 -1.94 7.96
CA ILE A 14 0.05 -1.78 7.30
C ILE A 14 0.62 -3.14 6.90
N TYR A 15 0.55 -4.16 7.76
CA TYR A 15 1.07 -5.48 7.44
C TYR A 15 0.35 -6.12 6.24
N PHE A 16 -0.99 -6.05 6.21
CA PHE A 16 -1.79 -6.55 5.08
C PHE A 16 -1.54 -5.77 3.79
N VAL A 17 -1.36 -4.44 3.87
CA VAL A 17 -0.94 -3.64 2.70
C VAL A 17 0.44 -4.06 2.22
N GLY A 18 1.38 -4.35 3.13
CA GLY A 18 2.69 -4.90 2.80
C GLY A 18 2.62 -6.24 2.07
N LEU A 19 1.76 -7.16 2.52
CA LEU A 19 1.51 -8.44 1.84
C LEU A 19 0.90 -8.24 0.45
N TYR A 20 -0.05 -7.32 0.33
CA TYR A 20 -0.65 -6.95 -0.95
C TYR A 20 0.39 -6.37 -1.92
N TYR A 21 1.26 -5.46 -1.45
CA TYR A 21 2.38 -4.95 -2.24
C TYR A 21 3.36 -6.06 -2.63
N ALA A 22 3.70 -6.98 -1.72
CA ALA A 22 4.57 -8.10 -2.04
C ALA A 22 4.03 -8.98 -3.19
N VAL A 23 2.73 -9.30 -3.17
CA VAL A 23 2.08 -10.09 -4.23
C VAL A 23 2.04 -9.31 -5.55
N THR A 24 1.59 -8.06 -5.52
CA THR A 24 1.46 -7.23 -6.73
C THR A 24 2.81 -6.96 -7.39
N VAL A 25 3.84 -6.62 -6.60
CA VAL A 25 5.21 -6.44 -7.10
C VAL A 25 5.74 -7.73 -7.72
N SER A 26 5.55 -8.87 -7.05
CA SER A 26 6.02 -10.16 -7.56
C SER A 26 5.38 -10.50 -8.91
N GLN A 27 4.08 -10.29 -9.04
CA GLN A 27 3.37 -10.51 -10.31
C GLN A 27 3.81 -9.52 -11.40
N ALA A 28 4.03 -8.25 -11.05
CA ALA A 28 4.48 -7.23 -11.99
C ALA A 28 5.88 -7.53 -12.54
N LEU A 29 6.80 -7.96 -11.66
CA LEU A 29 8.15 -8.38 -12.03
C LEU A 29 8.14 -9.60 -12.95
N LEU A 30 7.38 -10.64 -12.61
CA LEU A 30 7.29 -11.87 -13.41
C LEU A 30 6.69 -11.63 -14.80
N ARG A 31 5.80 -10.64 -14.93
CA ARG A 31 5.17 -10.26 -16.19
C ARG A 31 5.94 -9.19 -16.97
N GLY A 32 7.09 -8.72 -16.46
CA GLY A 32 7.86 -7.65 -17.09
C GLY A 32 7.10 -6.33 -17.23
N GLN A 33 6.20 -6.02 -16.29
CA GLN A 33 5.38 -4.81 -16.36
C GLN A 33 6.22 -3.55 -16.14
N LYS A 34 5.99 -2.52 -16.97
CA LYS A 34 6.61 -1.19 -16.81
C LYS A 34 5.98 -0.34 -15.70
N LEU A 35 4.79 -0.71 -15.24
CA LEU A 35 4.03 0.00 -14.21
C LEU A 35 3.46 -1.00 -13.21
N LEU A 36 3.67 -0.74 -11.91
CA LEU A 36 3.17 -1.59 -10.81
C LEU A 36 1.64 -1.69 -10.79
N PHE A 37 0.98 -0.56 -11.04
CA PHE A 37 -0.46 -0.48 -11.18
C PHE A 37 -0.77 0.08 -12.56
N LEU A 38 -1.56 -0.65 -13.35
CA LEU A 38 -2.06 -0.12 -14.61
C LEU A 38 -2.94 1.12 -14.32
N PRO A 39 -2.74 2.24 -15.02
CA PRO A 39 -3.64 3.39 -14.91
C PRO A 39 -5.06 2.98 -15.27
N LEU A 40 -6.03 3.49 -14.52
CA LEU A 40 -7.44 3.31 -14.86
C LEU A 40 -7.74 3.93 -16.24
N PRO A 41 -8.63 3.32 -17.05
CA PRO A 41 -8.94 3.84 -18.38
C PRO A 41 -9.56 5.24 -18.28
N PRO A 42 -9.19 6.18 -19.18
CA PRO A 42 -9.62 7.57 -19.13
C PRO A 42 -11.14 7.69 -19.20
N ARG A 43 -11.68 8.75 -18.57
CA ARG A 43 -13.13 8.98 -18.53
C ARG A 43 -13.68 9.23 -19.93
N ASN A 44 -14.38 8.23 -20.48
CA ASN A 44 -15.22 8.45 -21.65
C ASN A 44 -16.50 9.22 -21.24
N LYS A 45 -17.00 10.13 -22.06
CA LYS A 45 -18.12 11.03 -21.72
C LYS A 45 -19.47 10.31 -21.56
N GLN A 46 -19.57 9.02 -21.87
CA GLN A 46 -20.79 8.23 -21.77
C GLN A 46 -20.83 7.34 -20.52
N GLY A 47 -21.59 7.78 -19.52
CA GLY A 47 -22.51 6.96 -18.71
C GLY A 47 -21.97 5.72 -17.96
N GLN A 48 -20.67 5.47 -17.90
CA GLN A 48 -20.15 4.25 -17.29
C GLN A 48 -20.12 4.38 -15.76
N ARG A 49 -20.71 3.39 -15.09
CA ARG A 49 -20.83 3.25 -13.63
C ARG A 49 -19.48 3.58 -12.97
N TRP A 50 -19.46 4.49 -12.01
CA TRP A 50 -18.32 4.89 -11.16
C TRP A 50 -17.69 3.76 -10.33
N TRP A 51 -18.48 2.72 -10.01
CA TRP A 51 -18.09 1.65 -9.08
C TRP A 51 -16.88 0.78 -9.49
N PRO A 52 -16.67 0.41 -10.78
CA PRO A 52 -15.49 -0.36 -11.20
C PRO A 52 -14.19 0.46 -11.23
N ARG A 53 -14.25 1.78 -11.00
CA ARG A 53 -13.11 2.70 -11.13
C ARG A 53 -12.38 3.01 -9.83
N VAL A 54 -12.88 2.53 -8.69
CA VAL A 54 -12.25 2.80 -7.39
C VAL A 54 -11.36 1.63 -7.02
N ARG A 55 -10.08 1.90 -6.75
CA ARG A 55 -9.21 0.88 -6.14
C ARG A 55 -9.65 0.62 -4.71
N VAL A 56 -9.78 -0.66 -4.38
CA VAL A 56 -10.13 -1.14 -3.04
C VAL A 56 -9.22 -0.51 -1.96
N GLU A 57 -7.95 -0.26 -2.29
CA GLU A 57 -6.99 0.41 -1.41
C GLU A 57 -7.48 1.77 -0.90
N GLY A 58 -8.03 2.63 -1.76
CA GLY A 58 -8.54 3.95 -1.36
C GLY A 58 -9.76 3.85 -0.43
N ILE A 59 -10.66 2.89 -0.69
CA ILE A 59 -11.84 2.63 0.15
C ILE A 59 -11.42 2.11 1.52
N VAL A 60 -10.50 1.13 1.54
CA VAL A 60 -9.99 0.54 2.79
C VAL A 60 -9.27 1.59 3.63
N LYS A 61 -8.42 2.42 3.00
CA LYS A 61 -7.69 3.51 3.67
C LYS A 61 -8.66 4.56 4.25
N MET A 62 -9.71 4.92 3.51
CA MET A 62 -10.75 5.84 3.99
C MET A 62 -11.53 5.25 5.18
N ALA A 63 -12.02 4.01 5.05
CA ALA A 63 -12.75 3.33 6.12
C ALA A 63 -11.90 3.15 7.38
N ALA A 64 -10.64 2.76 7.22
CA ALA A 64 -9.68 2.65 8.31
C ALA A 64 -9.43 4.02 8.98
N GLY A 65 -9.20 5.08 8.20
CA GLY A 65 -8.98 6.43 8.74
C GLY A 65 -10.14 6.92 9.59
N VAL A 66 -11.38 6.79 9.09
CA VAL A 66 -12.58 7.17 9.85
C VAL A 66 -12.72 6.34 11.13
N THR A 67 -12.56 5.01 11.02
CA THR A 67 -12.70 4.09 12.16
C THR A 67 -11.66 4.40 13.24
N LEU A 68 -10.41 4.68 12.85
CA LEU A 68 -9.32 4.97 13.77
C LEU A 68 -9.51 6.31 14.48
N ILE A 69 -9.96 7.36 13.78
CA ILE A 69 -10.26 8.67 14.40
C ILE A 69 -11.40 8.53 15.41
N LEU A 70 -12.48 7.84 15.03
CA LEU A 70 -13.62 7.62 15.93
C LEU A 70 -13.22 6.77 17.14
N GLY A 71 -12.46 5.69 16.93
CA GLY A 71 -12.01 4.81 18.00
C GLY A 71 -11.04 5.48 18.98
N GLU A 72 -10.29 6.48 18.53
CA GLU A 72 -9.36 7.22 19.37
C GLU A 72 -10.07 8.27 20.24
N PHE A 73 -11.07 8.98 19.70
CA PHE A 73 -11.82 9.98 20.45
C PHE A 73 -12.96 9.41 21.30
N PHE A 74 -13.58 8.32 20.85
CA PHE A 74 -14.75 7.73 21.49
C PHE A 74 -14.53 6.25 21.87
N PRO A 75 -13.51 5.91 22.68
CA PRO A 75 -13.43 4.57 23.24
C PRO A 75 -14.66 4.28 24.13
N PRO A 76 -15.11 3.02 24.24
CA PRO A 76 -16.24 2.66 25.09
C PRO A 76 -16.09 3.23 26.52
N GLY A 77 -17.05 4.04 26.94
CA GLY A 77 -17.10 4.63 28.29
C GLY A 77 -16.27 5.90 28.51
N THR A 78 -15.58 6.44 27.50
CA THR A 78 -14.79 7.69 27.65
C THR A 78 -14.95 8.61 26.43
N ASN A 79 -14.97 9.93 26.67
CA ASN A 79 -14.91 10.93 25.60
C ASN A 79 -13.58 11.69 25.70
N ARG A 80 -12.73 11.52 24.69
CA ARG A 80 -11.40 12.15 24.60
C ARG A 80 -11.36 13.30 23.59
N PHE A 81 -12.51 13.74 23.11
CA PHE A 81 -12.62 14.80 22.11
C PHE A 81 -12.37 16.21 22.69
N ALA A 82 -12.41 16.39 24.01
CA ALA A 82 -12.11 17.69 24.61
C ALA A 82 -10.64 18.08 24.30
N LEU A 83 -10.47 19.22 23.63
CA LEU A 83 -9.16 19.78 23.29
C LEU A 83 -8.55 20.55 24.46
N MET A 84 -9.37 21.34 25.14
CA MET A 84 -9.00 22.15 26.29
C MET A 84 -9.99 21.92 27.42
N ASP A 85 -9.47 22.02 28.64
CA ASP A 85 -10.30 22.18 29.81
C ASP A 85 -10.88 23.60 29.82
N TRP A 86 -12.19 23.73 29.60
CA TRP A 86 -12.83 25.04 29.67
C TRP A 86 -13.23 25.43 31.10
N GLU A 87 -13.19 24.49 32.05
CA GLU A 87 -13.54 24.69 33.45
C GLU A 87 -12.33 25.16 34.27
N ASP A 88 -11.12 24.72 33.91
CA ASP A 88 -9.87 25.23 34.50
C ASP A 88 -9.53 26.64 33.97
N PRO A 89 -9.32 27.65 34.85
CA PRO A 89 -8.88 28.99 34.44
C PRO A 89 -7.60 29.02 33.58
N ARG A 90 -6.71 28.04 33.75
CA ARG A 90 -5.46 27.92 32.98
C ARG A 90 -5.66 27.34 31.58
N ARG A 91 -6.83 26.77 31.30
CA ARG A 91 -7.21 26.13 30.03
C ARG A 91 -6.14 25.20 29.45
N PRO A 92 -5.62 24.24 30.24
CA PRO A 92 -4.64 23.30 29.73
C PRO A 92 -5.21 22.48 28.57
N PHE A 93 -4.35 22.18 27.59
CA PHE A 93 -4.67 21.20 26.56
C PHE A 93 -4.81 19.81 27.18
N GLN A 94 -5.88 19.12 26.81
CA GLN A 94 -6.17 17.76 27.26
C GLN A 94 -5.99 16.76 26.12
N ASN A 95 -5.91 15.47 26.47
CA ASN A 95 -5.95 14.36 25.51
C ASN A 95 -4.91 14.45 24.38
N HIS A 96 -3.75 15.05 24.63
CA HIS A 96 -2.71 15.29 23.61
C HIS A 96 -2.41 14.05 22.77
N SER A 97 -2.24 12.88 23.39
CA SER A 97 -1.96 11.62 22.68
C SER A 97 -3.06 11.24 21.69
N SER A 98 -4.34 11.50 22.03
CA SER A 98 -5.46 11.18 21.15
C SER A 98 -5.58 12.18 20.01
N TRP A 99 -5.27 13.45 20.26
CA TRP A 99 -5.15 14.45 19.20
C TRP A 99 -3.99 14.15 18.24
N GLN A 100 -2.82 13.73 18.73
CA GLN A 100 -1.70 13.32 17.88
C GLN A 100 -2.08 12.15 16.96
N HIS A 101 -2.67 11.08 17.51
CA HIS A 101 -3.16 9.95 16.71
C HIS A 101 -4.24 10.38 15.70
N ALA A 102 -5.20 11.22 16.12
CA ALA A 102 -6.24 11.73 15.23
C ALA A 102 -5.64 12.57 14.09
N THR A 103 -4.60 13.36 14.33
CA THR A 103 -3.87 14.09 13.29
C THR A 103 -3.23 13.12 12.30
N ILE A 104 -2.49 12.12 12.78
CA ILE A 104 -1.87 11.09 11.93
C ILE A 104 -2.93 10.41 11.06
N PHE A 105 -3.99 9.87 11.66
CA PHE A 105 -5.06 9.19 10.94
C PHE A 105 -5.82 10.13 10.00
N GLY A 106 -5.99 11.40 10.39
CA GLY A 106 -6.60 12.45 9.58
C GLY A 106 -5.83 12.73 8.29
N PHE A 107 -4.50 12.77 8.33
CA PHE A 107 -3.70 12.94 7.12
C PHE A 107 -3.70 11.69 6.22
N PHE A 108 -3.76 10.48 6.79
CA PHE A 108 -3.98 9.27 5.99
C PHE A 108 -5.38 9.23 5.36
N LEU A 109 -6.41 9.71 6.06
CA LEU A 109 -7.75 9.89 5.54
C LEU A 109 -7.77 10.92 4.40
N PHE A 110 -7.11 12.07 4.59
CA PHE A 110 -6.93 13.08 3.54
C PHE A 110 -6.24 12.46 2.31
N SER A 111 -5.20 11.66 2.51
CA SER A 111 -4.55 10.96 1.40
C SER A 111 -5.49 9.97 0.70
N ALA A 112 -6.38 9.28 1.43
CA ALA A 112 -7.40 8.43 0.80
C ALA A 112 -8.41 9.24 -0.04
N LEU A 113 -8.79 10.44 0.42
CA LEU A 113 -9.64 11.36 -0.35
C LEU A 113 -8.94 11.84 -1.62
N VAL A 114 -7.63 12.10 -1.55
CA VAL A 114 -6.81 12.39 -2.74
C VAL A 114 -6.79 11.20 -3.70
N ASP A 115 -6.67 9.98 -3.18
CA ASP A 115 -6.71 8.76 -4.01
C ASP A 115 -8.07 8.61 -4.73
N LEU A 116 -9.17 8.84 -4.03
CA LEU A 116 -10.53 8.77 -4.58
C LEU A 116 -10.81 9.87 -5.60
N THR A 117 -10.44 11.12 -5.29
CA THR A 117 -10.60 12.25 -6.21
C THR A 117 -9.76 12.07 -7.47
N SER A 118 -8.53 11.58 -7.33
CA SER A 118 -7.65 11.25 -8.46
C SER A 118 -8.25 10.16 -9.36
N GLN A 119 -8.87 9.12 -8.78
CA GLN A 119 -9.39 7.98 -9.53
C GLN A 119 -10.77 8.22 -10.15
N VAL A 120 -11.64 8.98 -9.47
CA VAL A 120 -13.06 9.15 -9.85
C VAL A 120 -13.34 10.50 -10.51
N TRP A 121 -12.68 11.57 -10.05
CA TRP A 121 -13.04 12.95 -10.41
C TRP A 121 -12.12 13.52 -11.49
N LEU A 122 -10.84 13.17 -11.49
CA LEU A 122 -9.91 13.61 -12.55
C LEU A 122 -10.17 12.86 -13.86
N ALA A 123 -10.01 13.57 -14.99
CA ALA A 123 -10.14 12.98 -16.34
C ALA A 123 -9.10 11.88 -16.59
N GLN A 124 -7.91 12.05 -16.01
CA GLN A 124 -6.82 11.09 -15.98
C GLN A 124 -6.28 10.98 -14.56
N GLN A 125 -6.08 9.75 -14.11
CA GLN A 125 -5.54 9.47 -12.80
C GLN A 125 -4.14 10.07 -12.61
N SER A 126 -3.93 10.76 -11.49
CA SER A 126 -2.64 11.36 -11.14
C SER A 126 -1.93 10.56 -10.05
N MET A 127 -1.16 9.55 -10.46
CA MET A 127 -0.35 8.75 -9.52
C MET A 127 0.65 9.60 -8.73
N LYS A 128 1.11 10.74 -9.29
CA LYS A 128 2.00 11.67 -8.61
C LYS A 128 1.32 12.34 -7.42
N LEU A 129 0.07 12.75 -7.59
CA LEU A 129 -0.72 13.40 -6.54
C LEU A 129 -1.03 12.40 -5.40
N GLU A 130 -1.43 11.17 -5.74
CA GLU A 130 -1.67 10.06 -4.79
C GLU A 130 -0.43 9.78 -3.92
N ARG A 131 0.74 9.69 -4.56
CA ARG A 131 2.03 9.48 -3.87
C ARG A 131 2.43 10.67 -3.02
N ALA A 132 2.25 11.90 -3.51
CA ALA A 132 2.59 13.11 -2.76
C ALA A 132 1.72 13.24 -1.50
N ALA A 133 0.43 12.94 -1.59
CA ALA A 133 -0.46 12.95 -0.43
C ALA A 133 -0.08 11.87 0.61
N THR A 134 0.31 10.68 0.16
CA THR A 134 0.80 9.62 1.06
C THR A 134 2.13 10.01 1.70
N ALA A 135 3.06 10.61 0.94
CA ALA A 135 4.31 11.14 1.48
C ALA A 135 4.05 12.22 2.55
N LEU A 136 3.11 13.12 2.31
CA LEU A 136 2.71 14.14 3.29
C LEU A 136 2.20 13.51 4.59
N ALA A 137 1.33 12.49 4.50
CA ALA A 137 0.86 11.77 5.68
C ALA A 137 1.99 11.11 6.47
N LEU A 138 2.98 10.53 5.79
CA LEU A 138 4.15 9.94 6.43
C LEU A 138 5.05 11.01 7.07
N LEU A 139 5.22 12.17 6.44
CA LEU A 139 5.98 13.29 7.02
C LEU A 139 5.31 13.85 8.27
N VAL A 140 3.99 14.02 8.26
CA VAL A 140 3.22 14.39 9.45
C VAL A 140 3.35 13.33 10.53
N THR A 141 3.32 12.04 10.16
CA THR A 141 3.54 10.94 11.11
C THR A 141 4.90 11.04 11.80
N LEU A 142 5.96 11.38 11.07
CA LEU A 142 7.30 11.57 11.67
C LEU A 142 7.34 12.75 12.64
N LEU A 143 6.72 13.89 12.26
CA LEU A 143 6.64 15.08 13.11
C LEU A 143 5.86 14.79 14.40
N GLU A 144 4.69 14.19 14.28
CA GLU A 144 3.86 13.78 15.42
C GLU A 144 4.57 12.77 16.31
N MET A 145 5.33 11.84 15.73
CA MET A 145 6.09 10.85 16.50
C MET A 145 7.18 11.49 17.36
N ILE A 146 7.86 12.54 16.89
CA ILE A 146 8.86 13.27 17.70
C ILE A 146 8.21 13.82 18.97
N ALA A 147 7.09 14.52 18.83
CA ALA A 147 6.33 15.04 19.97
C ALA A 147 5.70 13.90 20.82
N HIS A 148 5.34 12.77 20.19
CA HIS A 148 4.76 11.62 20.89
C HIS A 148 5.74 10.93 21.84
N LEU A 149 7.04 11.01 21.58
CA LEU A 149 8.07 10.43 22.44
C LEU A 149 8.24 11.23 23.74
N GLU A 150 7.79 12.49 23.78
CA GLU A 150 7.90 13.33 24.96
C GLU A 150 7.05 12.74 26.11
N HIS A 151 7.60 12.78 27.32
CA HIS A 151 6.94 12.30 28.55
C HIS A 151 6.60 10.80 28.60
N LYS A 152 7.22 9.96 27.76
CA LYS A 152 7.08 8.50 27.82
C LYS A 152 8.20 7.82 28.61
N ASN A 153 7.98 6.59 29.06
CA ASN A 153 9.04 5.79 29.67
C ASN A 153 10.04 5.25 28.62
N ALA A 154 11.19 4.75 29.07
CA ALA A 154 12.26 4.30 28.18
C ALA A 154 11.86 3.17 27.22
N LEU A 155 10.94 2.29 27.62
CA LEU A 155 10.42 1.21 26.78
C LEU A 155 9.56 1.76 25.63
N GLU A 156 8.58 2.60 25.97
CA GLU A 156 7.72 3.30 25.00
C GLU A 156 8.55 4.11 24.01
N ILE A 157 9.54 4.86 24.51
CA ILE A 157 10.44 5.64 23.66
C ILE A 157 11.17 4.69 22.69
N ARG A 158 11.71 3.57 23.19
CA ARG A 158 12.49 2.63 22.37
C ARG A 158 11.65 2.07 21.23
N VAL A 159 10.45 1.56 21.50
CA VAL A 159 9.63 0.89 20.48
C VAL A 159 9.15 1.85 19.39
N HIS A 160 8.79 3.08 19.77
CA HIS A 160 8.34 4.12 18.84
C HIS A 160 9.52 4.74 18.07
N ALA A 161 10.66 4.98 18.71
CA ALA A 161 11.83 5.52 18.04
C ALA A 161 12.37 4.56 16.96
N LEU A 162 12.30 3.24 17.19
CA LEU A 162 12.65 2.25 16.17
C LEU A 162 11.71 2.32 14.95
N LEU A 163 10.41 2.62 15.16
CA LEU A 163 9.44 2.77 14.07
C LEU A 163 9.71 4.00 13.18
N LEU A 164 10.37 5.04 13.69
CA LEU A 164 10.73 6.23 12.90
C LEU A 164 11.57 5.86 11.67
N LEU A 165 12.49 4.89 11.80
CA LEU A 165 13.40 4.51 10.72
C LEU A 165 12.65 3.99 9.47
N PRO A 166 11.83 2.93 9.53
CA PRO A 166 11.13 2.44 8.35
C PRO A 166 10.07 3.43 7.85
N VAL A 167 9.44 4.23 8.73
CA VAL A 167 8.50 5.29 8.30
C VAL A 167 9.22 6.38 7.51
N PHE A 168 10.40 6.81 7.95
CA PHE A 168 11.24 7.78 7.24
C PHE A 168 11.68 7.25 5.87
N LEU A 169 12.17 6.01 5.82
CA LEU A 169 12.56 5.38 4.55
C LEU A 169 11.35 5.25 3.61
N LEU A 170 10.16 4.92 4.13
CA LEU A 170 8.95 4.82 3.34
C LEU A 170 8.54 6.19 2.77
N ALA A 171 8.61 7.25 3.59
CA ALA A 171 8.36 8.62 3.15
C ALA A 171 9.31 9.02 2.00
N LEU A 172 10.59 8.69 2.14
CA LEU A 172 11.60 8.95 1.10
C LEU A 172 11.27 8.20 -0.19
N VAL A 173 10.88 6.92 -0.12
CA VAL A 173 10.46 6.14 -1.30
C VAL A 173 9.26 6.78 -2.00
N PHE A 174 8.23 7.21 -1.25
CA PHE A 174 7.08 7.89 -1.85
C PHE A 174 7.46 9.22 -2.50
N ILE A 175 8.34 10.01 -1.88
CA ILE A 175 8.87 11.26 -2.46
C ILE A 175 9.62 10.97 -3.76
N ILE A 176 10.52 9.99 -3.77
CA ILE A 176 11.26 9.61 -4.98
C ILE A 176 10.30 9.15 -6.07
N GLU A 177 9.27 8.36 -5.75
CA GLU A 177 8.28 7.89 -6.74
C GLU A 177 7.41 9.02 -7.34
N VAL A 178 7.34 10.21 -6.74
CA VAL A 178 6.69 11.39 -7.33
C VAL A 178 7.47 11.88 -8.55
N TRP A 179 8.80 11.91 -8.43
CA TRP A 179 9.71 12.41 -9.47
C TRP A 179 10.10 11.33 -10.48
N VAL A 180 10.41 10.13 -9.99
CA VAL A 180 10.89 8.99 -10.78
C VAL A 180 9.91 7.82 -10.63
N PRO A 181 8.71 7.92 -11.22
CA PRO A 181 7.70 6.88 -11.13
C PRO A 181 8.14 5.62 -11.89
N GLY A 182 7.74 4.46 -11.38
CA GLY A 182 7.76 3.22 -12.17
C GLY A 182 9.08 2.44 -12.15
N GLN A 183 9.96 2.71 -11.19
CA GLN A 183 11.21 1.95 -11.03
C GLN A 183 10.96 0.67 -10.21
N PRO A 184 11.23 -0.54 -10.76
CA PRO A 184 11.02 -1.80 -10.04
C PRO A 184 11.72 -1.89 -8.68
N PRO A 185 12.96 -1.39 -8.49
CA PRO A 185 13.61 -1.39 -7.19
C PRO A 185 12.83 -0.62 -6.12
N LEU A 186 12.20 0.51 -6.48
CA LEU A 186 11.39 1.28 -5.54
C LEU A 186 10.13 0.51 -5.13
N TRP A 187 9.55 -0.29 -6.02
CA TRP A 187 8.39 -1.10 -5.70
C TRP A 187 8.73 -2.20 -4.69
N VAL A 188 9.85 -2.91 -4.91
CA VAL A 188 10.37 -3.93 -3.99
C VAL A 188 10.70 -3.32 -2.64
N LEU A 189 11.41 -2.19 -2.63
CA LEU A 189 11.79 -1.48 -1.41
C LEU A 189 10.55 -1.02 -0.63
N LYS A 190 9.56 -0.45 -1.31
CA LYS A 190 8.28 -0.06 -0.71
C LYS A 190 7.56 -1.25 -0.07
N ALA A 191 7.45 -2.37 -0.78
CA ALA A 191 6.79 -3.56 -0.26
C ALA A 191 7.50 -4.09 1.00
N TRP A 192 8.83 -4.18 0.96
CA TRP A 192 9.65 -4.63 2.08
C TRP A 192 9.55 -3.70 3.30
N LEU A 193 9.71 -2.39 3.11
CA LEU A 193 9.58 -1.40 4.18
C LEU A 193 8.18 -1.44 4.81
N THR A 194 7.13 -1.62 4.00
CA THR A 194 5.76 -1.73 4.50
C THR A 194 5.57 -2.99 5.35
N LEU A 195 6.12 -4.13 4.92
CA LEU A 195 6.11 -5.39 5.72
C LEU A 195 6.88 -5.24 7.03
N TRP A 196 8.04 -4.59 6.99
CA TRP A 196 8.86 -4.33 8.18
C TRP A 196 8.12 -3.43 9.17
N SER A 197 7.58 -2.28 8.72
CA SER A 197 6.77 -1.38 9.54
C SER A 197 5.57 -2.09 10.16
N GLY A 198 4.79 -2.83 9.36
CA GLY A 198 3.58 -3.51 9.84
C GLY A 198 3.90 -4.59 10.87
N SER A 199 4.88 -5.44 10.58
CA SER A 199 5.26 -6.52 11.50
C SER A 199 5.85 -5.99 12.82
N TRP A 200 6.64 -4.90 12.75
CA TRP A 200 7.13 -4.24 13.97
C TRP A 200 5.98 -3.61 14.76
N MET A 201 5.01 -2.98 14.10
CA MET A 201 3.87 -2.38 14.78
C MET A 201 3.02 -3.42 15.53
N LEU A 202 2.90 -4.63 14.98
CA LEU A 202 2.26 -5.76 15.67
C LEU A 202 3.08 -6.19 16.90
N GLN A 203 4.41 -6.28 16.77
CA GLN A 203 5.30 -6.64 17.87
C GLN A 203 5.30 -5.60 19.00
N MET A 204 5.36 -4.30 18.67
CA MET A 204 5.28 -3.24 19.69
C MET A 204 3.92 -3.25 20.39
N THR A 205 2.82 -3.57 19.69
CA THR A 205 1.50 -3.70 20.32
C THR A 205 1.50 -4.82 21.36
N SER A 206 2.12 -5.96 21.03
CA SER A 206 2.36 -7.06 21.99
C SER A 206 3.19 -6.59 23.18
N ILE A 207 4.33 -5.93 22.95
CA ILE A 207 5.22 -5.42 24.01
C ILE A 207 4.48 -4.47 24.97
N LEU A 208 3.67 -3.56 24.45
CA LEU A 208 3.05 -2.47 25.24
C LEU A 208 1.75 -2.87 25.96
N TYR A 209 0.97 -3.80 25.40
CA TYR A 209 -0.39 -4.07 25.91
C TYR A 209 -0.65 -5.53 26.26
N ALA A 210 -0.07 -6.48 25.53
CA ALA A 210 -0.39 -7.90 25.67
C ALA A 210 0.81 -8.76 25.27
N PRO A 211 1.83 -8.86 26.15
CA PRO A 211 3.06 -9.58 25.81
C PRO A 211 2.74 -11.05 25.57
N LEU A 212 3.12 -11.56 24.39
CA LEU A 212 2.86 -12.95 24.00
C LEU A 212 3.47 -13.99 24.97
N SER A 213 4.54 -13.63 25.67
CA SER A 213 5.17 -14.47 26.70
C SER A 213 4.41 -14.51 28.03
N GLY A 214 3.42 -13.63 28.21
CA GLY A 214 2.75 -13.39 29.50
C GLY A 214 3.62 -12.62 30.51
N GLN A 215 4.88 -12.32 30.19
CA GLN A 215 5.79 -11.56 31.04
C GLN A 215 5.87 -10.09 30.60
N PRO A 216 5.67 -9.11 31.50
CA PRO A 216 5.74 -7.70 31.15
C PRO A 216 7.18 -7.28 30.86
N TRP A 217 7.33 -6.39 29.87
CA TRP A 217 8.60 -5.77 29.52
C TRP A 217 8.92 -4.63 30.49
N ARG A 218 10.18 -4.53 30.92
CA ARG A 218 10.62 -3.56 31.93
C ARG A 218 11.37 -2.39 31.31
N ALA A 219 10.90 -1.17 31.57
CA ALA A 219 11.53 0.05 31.05
C ALA A 219 12.87 0.39 31.72
N ASP A 220 13.10 -0.12 32.93
CA ASP A 220 14.32 0.05 33.72
C ASP A 220 15.36 -1.06 33.48
N SER A 221 15.00 -2.14 32.76
CA SER A 221 15.90 -3.26 32.43
C SER A 221 16.70 -2.94 31.15
N PRO A 222 18.03 -2.77 31.22
CA PRO A 222 18.84 -2.57 30.03
C PRO A 222 18.81 -3.79 29.09
N SER A 223 18.63 -4.99 29.66
CA SER A 223 18.54 -6.23 28.89
C SER A 223 17.26 -6.28 28.05
N ASP A 224 16.12 -5.94 28.64
CA ASP A 224 14.84 -5.88 27.94
C ASP A 224 14.92 -4.87 26.77
N LEU A 225 15.45 -3.67 27.03
CA LEU A 225 15.61 -2.63 26.01
C LEU A 225 16.57 -3.07 24.87
N ALA A 226 17.61 -3.84 25.18
CA ALA A 226 18.50 -4.41 24.17
C ALA A 226 17.76 -5.44 23.30
N PHE A 227 16.99 -6.35 23.91
CA PHE A 227 16.21 -7.35 23.20
C PHE A 227 15.11 -6.75 22.32
N VAL A 228 14.50 -5.62 22.71
CA VAL A 228 13.58 -4.86 21.85
C VAL A 228 14.26 -4.52 20.52
N THR A 229 15.49 -4.02 20.56
CA THR A 229 16.25 -3.68 19.35
C THR A 229 16.66 -4.92 18.57
N THR A 230 17.03 -6.01 19.26
CA THR A 230 17.30 -7.30 18.61
C THR A 230 16.08 -7.80 17.84
N PHE A 231 14.89 -7.78 18.45
CA PHE A 231 13.65 -8.19 17.77
C PHE A 231 13.34 -7.29 16.58
N PHE A 232 13.54 -5.98 16.70
CA PHE A 232 13.38 -5.08 15.56
C PHE A 232 14.25 -5.46 14.35
N CYS A 233 15.51 -5.87 14.59
CA CYS A 233 16.39 -6.39 13.53
C CYS A 233 15.89 -7.72 12.95
N TRP A 234 15.32 -8.61 13.77
CA TRP A 234 14.68 -9.83 13.26
C TRP A 234 13.50 -9.53 12.34
N HIS A 235 12.70 -8.49 12.63
CA HIS A 235 11.60 -8.06 11.76
C HIS A 235 12.08 -7.54 10.40
N LEU A 236 13.27 -6.93 10.33
CA LEU A 236 13.91 -6.53 9.08
C LEU A 236 14.18 -7.74 8.18
N GLY A 237 14.79 -8.79 8.77
CA GLY A 237 15.02 -10.07 8.09
C GLY A 237 13.73 -10.80 7.72
N LEU A 238 12.76 -10.86 8.64
CA LEU A 238 11.45 -11.48 8.42
C LEU A 238 10.73 -10.85 7.22
N GLY A 239 10.72 -9.52 7.11
CA GLY A 239 10.12 -8.83 5.97
C GLY A 239 10.75 -9.25 4.63
N ALA A 240 12.07 -9.44 4.58
CA ALA A 240 12.77 -9.90 3.38
C ALA A 240 12.42 -11.36 3.05
N VAL A 241 12.40 -12.24 4.05
CA VAL A 241 12.02 -13.65 3.90
C VAL A 241 10.57 -13.77 3.39
N VAL A 242 9.63 -13.03 3.97
CA VAL A 242 8.22 -13.02 3.53
C VAL A 242 8.09 -12.55 2.09
N LEU A 243 8.78 -11.47 1.71
CA LEU A 243 8.76 -10.97 0.34
C LEU A 243 9.34 -11.99 -0.65
N ALA A 244 10.47 -12.62 -0.33
CA ALA A 244 11.09 -13.66 -1.14
C ALA A 244 10.20 -14.91 -1.27
N ALA A 245 9.55 -15.33 -0.18
CA ALA A 245 8.62 -16.45 -0.18
C ALA A 245 7.41 -16.17 -1.09
N ILE A 246 6.82 -14.97 -0.99
CA ILE A 246 5.70 -14.55 -1.85
C ILE A 246 6.14 -14.51 -3.32
N TYR A 247 7.34 -13.99 -3.61
CA TYR A 247 7.88 -13.99 -4.96
C TYR A 247 8.06 -15.42 -5.52
N GLY A 248 8.64 -16.33 -4.72
CA GLY A 248 8.81 -17.74 -5.08
C GLY A 248 7.47 -18.43 -5.34
N LEU A 249 6.47 -18.21 -4.50
CA LEU A 249 5.10 -18.74 -4.69
C LEU A 249 4.44 -18.19 -5.95
N CYS A 250 4.59 -16.89 -6.22
CA CYS A 250 4.07 -16.27 -7.44
C CYS A 250 4.76 -16.84 -8.69
N SER A 251 6.08 -17.04 -8.63
CA SER A 251 6.88 -17.62 -9.72
C SER A 251 6.44 -19.06 -10.03
N LEU A 252 6.28 -19.90 -8.99
CA LEU A 252 5.78 -21.26 -9.14
C LEU A 252 4.39 -21.28 -9.78
N CYS A 253 3.48 -20.43 -9.31
CA CYS A 253 2.15 -20.28 -9.89
C CYS A 253 2.20 -19.82 -11.35
N HIS A 254 3.10 -18.90 -11.68
CA HIS A 254 3.28 -18.38 -13.04
C HIS A 254 3.79 -19.47 -14.00
N HIS A 255 4.83 -20.21 -13.61
CA HIS A 255 5.38 -21.32 -14.39
C HIS A 255 4.37 -22.47 -14.56
N ARG A 256 3.59 -22.80 -13.53
CA ARG A 256 2.51 -23.81 -13.64
C ARG A 256 1.43 -23.39 -14.63
N ARG A 257 1.01 -22.12 -14.63
CA ARG A 257 0.01 -21.62 -15.60
C ARG A 257 0.56 -21.57 -17.02
N SER A 258 1.82 -21.17 -17.19
CA SER A 258 2.48 -21.15 -18.50
C SER A 258 2.67 -22.55 -19.08
N SER A 259 3.08 -23.53 -18.26
CA SER A 259 3.19 -24.93 -18.68
C SER A 259 1.84 -25.57 -19.00
N TRP A 260 0.77 -25.19 -18.31
CA TRP A 260 -0.60 -25.61 -18.64
C TRP A 260 -1.11 -25.03 -19.96
N MET A 261 -0.77 -23.78 -20.29
CA MET A 261 -1.08 -23.20 -21.60
C MET A 261 -0.13 -23.68 -22.72
N GLY A 262 0.98 -24.32 -22.37
CA GLY A 262 2.04 -24.76 -23.29
C GLY A 262 1.80 -26.09 -24.01
N PHE A 263 0.70 -26.80 -23.77
CA PHE A 263 0.36 -28.06 -24.47
C PHE A 263 -1.16 -28.28 -24.61
N PRO A 264 -1.71 -28.54 -25.82
CA PRO A 264 -1.36 -28.02 -27.14
C PRO A 264 -2.47 -27.10 -27.67
N ALA A 265 -2.22 -25.79 -27.72
CA ALA A 265 -2.99 -24.92 -28.62
C ALA A 265 -2.55 -25.22 -30.06
N ALA A 266 -3.40 -25.96 -30.77
CA ALA A 266 -3.45 -26.19 -32.21
C ALA A 266 -2.15 -25.93 -33.00
N LYS A 267 -1.55 -27.01 -33.53
CA LYS A 267 -0.76 -26.92 -34.77
C LYS A 267 -1.61 -26.15 -35.77
N TYR A 268 -1.23 -24.92 -36.10
CA TYR A 268 -1.68 -24.30 -37.34
C TYR A 268 -1.14 -25.18 -38.46
N GLN A 269 -1.99 -26.05 -39.00
CA GLN A 269 -1.77 -26.57 -40.34
C GLN A 269 -1.91 -25.37 -41.28
N PRO A 270 -0.88 -25.04 -42.07
CA PRO A 270 -1.07 -24.17 -43.22
C PRO A 270 -2.18 -24.79 -44.07
N CYS A 271 -3.19 -24.01 -44.44
CA CYS A 271 -4.19 -24.41 -45.41
C CYS A 271 -3.43 -24.91 -46.66
N PRO A 272 -3.77 -26.07 -47.25
CA PRO A 272 -3.21 -26.43 -48.54
C PRO A 272 -3.56 -25.29 -49.47
N ILE A 273 -2.56 -24.68 -50.09
CA ILE A 273 -2.76 -23.76 -51.20
C ILE A 273 -3.33 -24.63 -52.32
N GLY A 274 -4.66 -24.74 -52.36
CA GLY A 274 -5.37 -25.19 -53.53
C GLY A 274 -5.03 -24.20 -54.64
N ASP A 275 -4.58 -24.75 -55.75
CA ASP A 275 -4.10 -24.07 -56.94
C ASP A 275 -5.13 -23.03 -57.42
N ARG A 276 -4.97 -21.79 -56.95
CA ARG A 276 -5.87 -20.66 -57.21
C ARG A 276 -5.38 -19.85 -58.41
N SER A 277 -4.78 -20.54 -59.37
CA SER A 277 -4.31 -19.98 -60.64
C SER A 277 -5.48 -19.66 -61.58
N GLY A 278 -6.57 -20.43 -61.53
CA GLY A 278 -7.75 -20.22 -62.39
C GLY A 278 -8.60 -18.99 -62.04
N GLU A 279 -9.00 -18.82 -60.77
CA GLU A 279 -9.86 -17.68 -60.36
C GLU A 279 -9.18 -16.31 -60.52
N LEU A 280 -7.85 -16.27 -60.42
CA LEU A 280 -7.09 -15.02 -60.54
C LEU A 280 -6.89 -14.58 -62.01
N GLU A 281 -6.90 -15.53 -62.95
CA GLU A 281 -6.90 -15.22 -64.40
C GLU A 281 -8.28 -14.81 -64.88
N GLU A 282 -9.35 -15.42 -64.36
CA GLU A 282 -10.73 -15.06 -64.70
C GLU A 282 -11.07 -13.63 -64.27
N LEU A 283 -10.67 -13.23 -63.05
CA LEU A 283 -10.79 -11.86 -62.57
C LEU A 283 -9.91 -10.86 -63.35
N ARG A 284 -8.77 -11.29 -63.89
CA ARG A 284 -7.92 -10.43 -64.73
C ARG A 284 -8.50 -10.27 -66.14
N ALA A 285 -9.18 -11.29 -66.67
CA ALA A 285 -9.86 -11.23 -67.96
C ALA A 285 -11.12 -10.35 -67.91
N GLU A 286 -11.88 -10.39 -66.81
CA GLU A 286 -13.05 -9.50 -66.61
C GLU A 286 -12.65 -8.02 -66.51
N VAL A 287 -11.51 -7.71 -65.88
CA VAL A 287 -11.02 -6.32 -65.77
C VAL A 287 -10.51 -5.78 -67.12
N VAL A 288 -9.95 -6.63 -67.99
CA VAL A 288 -9.50 -6.21 -69.33
C VAL A 288 -10.66 -6.01 -70.30
N LEU A 289 -11.79 -6.69 -70.12
CA LEU A 289 -12.98 -6.50 -70.95
C LEU A 289 -13.78 -5.24 -70.61
N GLN A 290 -13.63 -4.67 -69.40
CA GLN A 290 -14.32 -3.43 -69.02
C GLN A 290 -13.59 -2.15 -69.44
N ASP A 291 -12.27 -2.19 -69.69
CA ASP A 291 -11.48 -1.03 -70.15
C ASP A 291 -11.32 -0.99 -71.69
N GLY A 292 -11.98 -1.91 -72.42
CA GLY A 292 -11.84 -2.10 -73.86
C GLY A 292 -13.02 -1.62 -74.72
N ASP A 293 -14.10 -1.09 -74.12
CA ASP A 293 -15.20 -0.47 -74.86
C ASP A 293 -15.24 1.04 -74.56
N VAL A 294 -15.27 1.80 -75.66
CA VAL A 294 -15.18 3.26 -75.85
C VAL A 294 -16.18 4.07 -75.02
#